data_AF-A0A6J4RAA1-F1
#
_entry.id   AF-A0A6J4RAA1-F1
#
_cell.length_a   1.000
_cell.length_b   1.000
_cell.length_c   1.000
_cell.angle_alpha   90.00
_cell.angle_beta   90.00
_cell.angle_gamma   90.00
#
_symmetry.space_group_name_H-M   'P 1'
#
loop_
_entity.id
_entity.type
_entity.pdbx_description
1 polymer ?
#
loop_
_entity_poly.entity_id
_entity_poly.type
_entity_poly.pdbx_seq_one_letter_code
_entity_poly.pdbx_strand_id
1 'polypeptide(L)'
;MSARRRGGGLRLTERDLDVLRFVACHGFATAEQVGLSCFSGWGDGRLELGVSMTMVYRRLKKLVDADLLRHEYVLHGRPGVYLATRRSAELADAGVPPAKVDLKSFDHDLAVVDLALALEGQTDWITERQIRAKAVSAARGGGGRVSRAGGTGRTPDGLLVSPWGEVWAVELEISGKDNARYLDVFRGYVRRHRERIPEGAPETWPDERLAAYVGSGGEIDGVAWYFRSPSKRERARRAAEEAEAEDFRRSRHCRFFFGDASEPRWPPFEKWDEQREQDRRADLERRRAAHEERKYSHLSRVRLTEQEASYVLEEFHRRKNEGRLLPRRLTEEEEAWALREGLEMKREHERENYPEFWG
;
A
#
# COMPACT_ATOMS: atom_id res chain seq x y z
N MET A 1 11.03 -48.82 -45.38
CA MET A 1 10.58 -48.81 -43.97
C MET A 1 11.13 -47.58 -43.26
N SER A 2 10.20 -46.84 -42.65
CA SER A 2 10.32 -45.76 -41.66
C SER A 2 11.31 -44.62 -41.88
N ALA A 3 10.79 -43.53 -42.46
CA ALA A 3 11.44 -42.22 -42.45
C ALA A 3 11.45 -41.63 -41.03
N ARG A 4 12.66 -41.37 -40.52
CA ARG A 4 12.94 -40.62 -39.30
C ARG A 4 12.36 -39.21 -39.42
N ARG A 5 11.18 -38.96 -38.84
CA ARG A 5 10.64 -37.59 -38.68
C ARG A 5 11.61 -36.82 -37.78
N ARG A 6 12.30 -35.83 -38.35
CA ARG A 6 13.05 -34.81 -37.60
C ARG A 6 12.02 -33.99 -36.82
N GLY A 7 11.82 -34.32 -35.54
CA GLY A 7 10.98 -33.55 -34.64
C GLY A 7 11.66 -32.21 -34.35
N GLY A 8 11.16 -31.12 -34.94
CA GLY A 8 11.51 -29.78 -34.50
C GLY A 8 11.04 -29.60 -33.07
N GLY A 9 11.97 -29.53 -32.12
CA GLY A 9 11.66 -29.33 -30.70
C GLY A 9 10.87 -28.05 -30.50
N LEU A 10 9.94 -28.05 -29.54
CA LEU A 10 9.24 -26.84 -29.13
C LEU A 10 10.27 -25.84 -28.57
N ARG A 11 10.42 -24.68 -29.23
CA ARG A 11 11.15 -23.55 -28.69
C ARG A 11 10.19 -22.69 -27.88
N LEU A 12 10.47 -22.58 -26.58
CA LEU A 12 9.76 -21.68 -25.68
C LEU A 12 10.14 -20.23 -25.96
N THR A 13 9.16 -19.36 -25.81
CA THR A 13 9.21 -17.90 -25.90
C THR A 13 8.85 -17.32 -24.53
N GLU A 14 9.17 -16.05 -24.30
CA GLU A 14 8.78 -15.34 -23.06
C GLU A 14 7.27 -15.43 -22.84
N ARG A 15 6.47 -15.22 -23.88
CA ARG A 15 5.01 -15.39 -23.82
C ARG A 15 4.57 -16.76 -23.34
N ASP A 16 5.31 -17.83 -23.65
CA ASP A 16 4.93 -19.13 -23.09
C ASP A 16 5.19 -19.18 -21.60
N LEU A 17 6.30 -18.62 -21.13
CA LEU A 17 6.58 -18.53 -19.71
C LEU A 17 5.49 -17.72 -18.99
N ASP A 18 5.00 -16.64 -19.62
CA ASP A 18 3.85 -15.88 -19.11
C ASP A 18 2.58 -16.74 -19.02
N VAL A 19 2.26 -17.51 -20.07
CA VAL A 19 1.12 -18.45 -20.06
C VAL A 19 1.28 -19.49 -18.95
N LEU A 20 2.46 -20.09 -18.83
CA LEU A 20 2.74 -21.11 -17.82
C LEU A 20 2.63 -20.53 -16.41
N ARG A 21 3.15 -19.31 -16.18
CA ARG A 21 3.10 -18.60 -14.90
C ARG A 21 1.65 -18.23 -14.55
N PHE A 22 0.92 -17.62 -15.49
CA PHE A 22 -0.47 -17.23 -15.32
C PHE A 22 -1.33 -18.43 -14.92
N VAL A 23 -1.28 -19.52 -15.69
CA VAL A 23 -2.05 -20.74 -15.39
C VAL A 23 -1.63 -21.35 -14.05
N ALA A 24 -0.34 -21.37 -13.71
CA ALA A 24 0.13 -21.90 -12.42
C ALA A 24 -0.37 -21.07 -11.23
N CYS A 25 -0.24 -19.75 -11.32
CA CYS A 25 -0.61 -18.81 -10.25
C CYS A 25 -2.12 -18.76 -10.02
N HIS A 26 -2.95 -18.82 -11.06
CA HIS A 26 -4.40 -18.92 -10.92
C HIS A 26 -4.90 -20.35 -10.65
N GLY A 27 -4.04 -21.35 -10.92
CA GLY A 27 -4.30 -22.76 -10.73
C GLY A 27 -4.90 -23.42 -11.97
N PHE A 28 -5.89 -22.77 -12.59
CA PHE A 28 -6.37 -23.13 -13.91
C PHE A 28 -7.05 -21.93 -14.59
N ALA A 29 -7.12 -21.96 -15.93
CA ALA A 29 -7.76 -20.92 -16.71
C ALA A 29 -8.32 -21.47 -18.04
N THR A 30 -9.31 -20.81 -18.62
CA THR A 30 -9.80 -21.12 -19.96
C THR A 30 -8.87 -20.60 -21.05
N ALA A 31 -9.05 -21.05 -22.30
CA ALA A 31 -8.30 -20.50 -23.42
C ALA A 31 -8.54 -18.99 -23.60
N GLU A 32 -9.77 -18.53 -23.38
CA GLU A 32 -10.16 -17.14 -23.48
C GLU A 32 -9.44 -16.28 -22.43
N GLN A 33 -9.39 -16.74 -21.18
CA GLN A 33 -8.68 -16.06 -20.09
C GLN A 33 -7.17 -16.00 -20.36
N VAL A 34 -6.57 -17.10 -20.82
CA VAL A 34 -5.15 -17.12 -21.22
C VAL A 34 -4.90 -16.17 -22.40
N GLY A 35 -5.81 -16.14 -23.37
CA GLY A 35 -5.77 -15.21 -24.48
C GLY A 35 -5.73 -13.77 -23.98
N LEU A 36 -6.69 -13.41 -23.12
CA LEU A 36 -6.80 -12.08 -22.55
C LEU A 36 -5.56 -11.66 -21.74
N SER A 37 -4.99 -12.57 -20.95
CA SER A 37 -3.80 -12.27 -20.15
C SER A 37 -2.53 -12.13 -20.98
N CYS A 38 -2.22 -13.13 -21.82
CA CYS A 38 -0.86 -13.30 -22.37
C CYS A 38 -0.74 -12.95 -23.85
N PHE A 39 -1.87 -12.75 -24.55
CA PHE A 39 -1.90 -12.47 -25.98
C PHE A 39 -2.60 -11.15 -26.32
N SER A 40 -3.02 -10.39 -25.31
CA SER A 40 -3.64 -9.09 -25.50
C SER A 40 -2.62 -7.97 -25.64
N GLY A 41 -3.08 -6.88 -26.24
CA GLY A 41 -2.46 -5.57 -26.16
C GLY A 41 -3.49 -4.55 -25.68
N TRP A 42 -3.00 -3.36 -25.32
CA TRP A 42 -3.87 -2.20 -25.11
C TRP A 42 -4.18 -1.56 -26.46
N GLY A 43 -5.46 -1.56 -26.86
CA GLY A 43 -5.97 -0.88 -28.06
C GLY A 43 -7.17 -0.01 -27.68
N ASP A 44 -7.26 1.21 -28.20
CA ASP A 44 -8.37 2.17 -27.96
C ASP A 44 -8.85 2.27 -26.50
N GLY A 45 -7.91 2.20 -25.54
CA GLY A 45 -8.21 2.30 -24.11
C GLY A 45 -8.88 1.07 -23.49
N ARG A 46 -8.86 -0.09 -24.16
CA ARG A 46 -9.35 -1.37 -23.64
C ARG A 46 -8.34 -2.50 -23.88
N LEU A 47 -8.46 -3.56 -23.09
CA LEU A 47 -7.70 -4.79 -23.29
C LEU A 47 -8.33 -5.56 -24.46
N GLU A 48 -7.58 -5.73 -25.55
CA GLU A 48 -8.05 -6.45 -26.73
C GLU A 48 -7.09 -7.57 -27.10
N LEU A 49 -7.64 -8.69 -27.54
CA LEU A 49 -6.86 -9.83 -27.96
C LEU A 49 -6.03 -9.46 -29.19
N GLY A 50 -4.70 -9.43 -29.06
CA GLY A 50 -3.79 -9.04 -30.12
C GLY A 50 -3.60 -10.10 -31.21
N VAL A 51 -4.22 -11.27 -31.04
CA VAL A 51 -4.17 -12.40 -32.00
C VAL A 51 -5.55 -13.06 -32.12
N SER A 52 -5.76 -13.91 -33.11
CA SER A 52 -6.99 -14.71 -33.16
C SER A 52 -7.00 -15.83 -32.10
N MET A 53 -8.18 -16.19 -31.59
CA MET A 53 -8.34 -17.34 -30.68
C MET A 53 -7.79 -18.65 -31.28
N THR A 54 -7.89 -18.84 -32.59
CA THR A 54 -7.28 -19.98 -33.29
C THR A 54 -5.77 -20.07 -33.04
N MET A 55 -5.06 -18.93 -32.98
CA MET A 55 -3.63 -18.90 -32.65
C MET A 55 -3.37 -19.25 -31.18
N VAL A 56 -4.20 -18.76 -30.25
CA VAL A 56 -4.15 -19.11 -28.83
C VAL A 56 -4.32 -20.62 -28.66
N TYR A 57 -5.39 -21.21 -29.20
CA TYR A 57 -5.64 -22.65 -29.16
C TYR A 57 -4.49 -23.46 -29.76
N ARG A 58 -3.95 -23.05 -30.91
CA ARG A 58 -2.79 -23.71 -31.53
C ARG A 58 -1.55 -23.65 -30.64
N ARG A 59 -1.34 -22.55 -29.91
CA ARG A 59 -0.20 -22.42 -29.01
C ARG A 59 -0.38 -23.25 -27.75
N LEU A 60 -1.54 -23.17 -27.11
CA LEU A 60 -1.90 -23.98 -25.95
C LEU A 60 -1.79 -25.47 -26.25
N LYS A 61 -2.25 -25.92 -27.43
CA LYS A 61 -2.07 -27.31 -27.87
C LYS A 61 -0.59 -27.72 -27.91
N LYS A 62 0.31 -26.87 -28.41
CA LYS A 62 1.75 -27.18 -28.42
C LYS A 62 2.33 -27.32 -27.02
N LEU A 63 1.87 -26.50 -26.07
CA LEU A 63 2.28 -26.58 -24.66
C LEU A 63 1.73 -27.85 -23.99
N VAL A 64 0.52 -28.26 -24.32
CA VAL A 64 -0.07 -29.54 -23.89
C VAL A 64 0.69 -30.73 -24.47
N ASP A 65 0.94 -30.73 -25.78
CA ASP A 65 1.68 -31.80 -26.47
C ASP A 65 3.14 -31.94 -25.95
N ALA A 66 3.68 -30.89 -25.31
CA ALA A 66 5.00 -30.86 -24.67
C ALA A 66 4.98 -31.17 -23.16
N ASP A 67 3.83 -31.56 -22.59
CA ASP A 67 3.62 -31.86 -21.16
C ASP A 67 3.93 -30.67 -20.21
N LEU A 68 3.73 -29.45 -20.71
CA LEU A 68 3.84 -28.23 -19.92
C LEU A 68 2.47 -27.80 -19.37
N LEU A 69 1.41 -28.06 -20.13
CA LEU A 69 0.03 -27.87 -19.68
C LEU A 69 -0.74 -29.19 -19.77
N ARG A 70 -1.81 -29.30 -18.98
CA ARG A 70 -2.86 -30.29 -19.16
C ARG A 70 -4.14 -29.58 -19.53
N HIS A 71 -4.94 -30.19 -20.39
CA HIS A 71 -6.25 -29.67 -20.76
C HIS A 71 -7.32 -30.63 -20.23
N GLU A 72 -8.25 -30.11 -19.44
CA GLU A 72 -9.28 -30.89 -18.75
C GLU A 72 -10.67 -30.34 -19.06
N TYR A 73 -11.60 -31.22 -19.44
CA TYR A 73 -13.02 -30.89 -19.56
C TYR A 73 -13.71 -31.29 -18.25
N VAL A 74 -13.93 -30.30 -17.39
CA VAL A 74 -14.41 -30.52 -16.01
C VAL A 74 -15.93 -30.68 -15.96
N LEU A 75 -16.66 -29.81 -16.66
CA LEU A 75 -18.13 -29.79 -16.68
C LEU A 75 -18.63 -29.90 -18.13
N HIS A 76 -19.68 -30.71 -18.33
CA HIS A 76 -20.30 -30.86 -19.65
C HIS A 76 -20.84 -29.52 -20.17
N GLY A 77 -20.58 -29.22 -21.45
CA GLY A 77 -21.04 -27.98 -22.08
C GLY A 77 -20.30 -26.71 -21.66
N ARG A 78 -19.27 -26.81 -20.80
CA ARG A 78 -18.41 -25.68 -20.43
C ARG A 78 -17.06 -25.77 -21.19
N PRO A 79 -16.38 -24.64 -21.43
CA PRO A 79 -15.03 -24.65 -21.98
C PRO A 79 -14.09 -25.50 -21.13
N GLY A 80 -13.14 -26.18 -21.77
CA GLY A 80 -12.07 -26.86 -21.07
C GLY A 80 -11.12 -25.87 -20.40
N VAL A 81 -10.46 -26.31 -19.34
CA VAL A 81 -9.49 -25.51 -18.59
C VAL A 81 -8.09 -26.08 -18.76
N TYR A 82 -7.11 -25.19 -18.69
CA TYR A 82 -5.70 -25.53 -18.75
C TYR A 82 -5.12 -25.49 -17.34
N LEU A 83 -4.30 -26.48 -17.01
CA LEU A 83 -3.59 -26.59 -15.74
C LEU A 83 -2.09 -26.68 -15.99
N ALA A 84 -1.30 -25.99 -15.17
CA ALA A 84 0.14 -26.11 -15.19
C ALA A 84 0.58 -27.48 -14.65
N THR A 85 1.52 -28.13 -15.35
CA THR A 85 2.22 -29.29 -14.79
C THR A 85 3.27 -28.84 -13.78
N ARG A 86 3.82 -29.78 -13.00
CA ARG A 86 4.95 -29.48 -12.09
C ARG A 86 6.12 -28.85 -12.85
N ARG A 87 6.45 -29.42 -14.01
CA ARG A 87 7.51 -28.92 -14.88
C ARG A 87 7.23 -27.49 -15.35
N SER A 88 5.99 -27.16 -15.66
CA SER A 88 5.60 -25.79 -16.02
C SER A 88 5.76 -24.81 -14.86
N ALA A 89 5.33 -25.16 -13.65
CA ALA A 89 5.48 -24.30 -12.48
C ALA A 89 6.97 -24.03 -12.15
N GLU A 90 7.83 -25.03 -12.31
CA GLU A 90 9.29 -24.90 -12.12
C GLU A 90 9.92 -24.05 -13.23
N LEU A 91 9.56 -24.27 -14.50
CA LEU A 91 10.10 -23.50 -15.63
C LEU A 91 9.70 -22.03 -15.61
N ALA A 92 8.50 -21.72 -15.12
CA ALA A 92 7.95 -20.37 -15.07
C ALA A 92 8.25 -19.64 -13.76
N ASP A 93 9.04 -20.27 -12.87
CA ASP A 93 9.34 -19.81 -11.51
C ASP A 93 8.09 -19.31 -10.76
N ALA A 94 7.01 -20.08 -10.86
CA ALA A 94 5.70 -19.64 -10.36
C ALA A 94 5.61 -19.65 -8.83
N GLY A 95 6.57 -20.27 -8.13
CA GLY A 95 6.59 -20.36 -6.67
C GLY A 95 5.41 -21.12 -6.03
N VAL A 96 4.57 -21.78 -6.85
CA VAL A 96 3.34 -22.47 -6.42
C VAL A 96 3.34 -23.93 -6.89
N PRO A 97 2.80 -24.87 -6.08
CA PRO A 97 2.63 -26.24 -6.53
C PRO A 97 1.54 -26.34 -7.63
N PRO A 98 1.52 -27.41 -8.44
CA PRO A 98 0.43 -27.66 -9.39
C PRO A 98 -0.93 -27.67 -8.71
N ALA A 99 -1.94 -27.14 -9.40
CA ALA A 99 -3.31 -27.15 -8.90
C ALA A 99 -4.03 -28.49 -9.12
N LYS A 100 -5.14 -28.64 -8.41
CA LYS A 100 -6.17 -29.64 -8.68
C LYS A 100 -7.49 -28.89 -8.81
N VAL A 101 -8.35 -29.36 -9.71
CA VAL A 101 -9.70 -28.82 -9.84
C VAL A 101 -10.56 -29.32 -8.68
N ASP A 102 -11.23 -28.40 -7.99
CA ASP A 102 -12.32 -28.71 -7.05
C ASP A 102 -13.65 -28.23 -7.65
N LEU A 103 -14.58 -29.16 -7.86
CA LEU A 103 -15.89 -28.84 -8.42
C LEU A 103 -16.69 -27.85 -7.56
N LYS A 104 -16.41 -27.78 -6.24
CA LYS A 104 -17.13 -26.87 -5.33
C LYS A 104 -16.72 -25.41 -5.52
N SER A 105 -15.45 -25.16 -5.84
CA SER A 105 -14.90 -23.81 -6.07
C SER A 105 -14.77 -23.48 -7.55
N PHE A 106 -14.96 -24.43 -8.47
CA PHE A 106 -14.68 -24.27 -9.90
C PHE A 106 -15.22 -22.97 -10.53
N ASP A 107 -16.51 -22.67 -10.37
CA ASP A 107 -17.11 -21.45 -10.91
C ASP A 107 -16.63 -20.17 -10.18
N HIS A 108 -16.26 -20.29 -8.91
CA HIS A 108 -15.70 -19.18 -8.14
C HIS A 108 -14.26 -18.88 -8.57
N ASP A 109 -13.41 -19.90 -8.66
CA ASP A 109 -12.03 -19.77 -9.09
C ASP A 109 -11.94 -19.15 -10.50
N LEU A 110 -12.76 -19.61 -11.46
CA LEU A 110 -12.81 -18.99 -12.80
C LEU A 110 -13.25 -17.51 -12.75
N ALA A 111 -14.22 -17.19 -11.92
CA ALA A 111 -14.69 -15.81 -11.80
C ALA A 111 -13.68 -14.91 -11.07
N VAL A 112 -12.85 -15.46 -10.18
CA VAL A 112 -11.70 -14.75 -9.61
C VAL A 112 -10.66 -14.46 -10.68
N VAL A 113 -10.43 -15.38 -11.63
CA VAL A 113 -9.56 -15.10 -12.80
C VAL A 113 -10.13 -13.96 -13.63
N ASP A 114 -11.43 -13.97 -13.95
CA ASP A 114 -12.07 -12.89 -14.70
C ASP A 114 -11.95 -11.54 -13.96
N LEU A 115 -12.16 -11.55 -12.65
CA LEU A 115 -12.01 -10.37 -11.80
C LEU A 115 -10.57 -9.85 -11.81
N ALA A 116 -9.58 -10.75 -11.68
CA ALA A 116 -8.17 -10.40 -11.74
C ALA A 116 -7.83 -9.73 -13.08
N LEU A 117 -8.21 -10.33 -14.20
CA LEU A 117 -7.98 -9.77 -15.55
C LEU A 117 -8.62 -8.40 -15.74
N ALA A 118 -9.80 -8.17 -15.16
CA ALA A 118 -10.49 -6.90 -15.26
C ALA A 118 -9.91 -5.81 -14.35
N LEU A 119 -9.18 -6.20 -13.31
CA LEU A 119 -8.48 -5.29 -12.40
C LEU A 119 -6.99 -5.16 -12.73
N GLU A 120 -6.42 -6.06 -13.53
CA GLU A 120 -5.04 -5.98 -14.03
C GLU A 120 -4.86 -4.74 -14.93
N GLY A 121 -3.81 -3.96 -14.66
CA GLY A 121 -3.56 -2.68 -15.31
C GLY A 121 -2.46 -1.91 -14.59
N GLN A 122 -2.82 -0.83 -13.89
CA GLN A 122 -1.86 -0.05 -13.08
C GLN A 122 -1.51 -0.70 -11.74
N THR A 123 -2.14 -1.83 -11.40
CA THR A 123 -1.99 -2.52 -10.13
C THR A 123 -1.47 -3.93 -10.34
N ASP A 124 -0.71 -4.41 -9.36
CA ASP A 124 -0.34 -5.82 -9.26
C ASP A 124 -1.50 -6.66 -8.74
N TRP A 125 -1.69 -7.84 -9.32
CA TRP A 125 -2.53 -8.88 -8.76
C TRP A 125 -1.67 -10.01 -8.19
N ILE A 126 -1.90 -10.36 -6.92
CA ILE A 126 -1.32 -11.55 -6.28
C ILE A 126 -2.44 -12.52 -5.97
N THR A 127 -2.33 -13.76 -6.46
CA THR A 127 -3.39 -14.76 -6.27
C THR A 127 -3.38 -15.35 -4.87
N GLU A 128 -4.55 -15.85 -4.41
CA GLU A 128 -4.65 -16.64 -3.19
C GLU A 128 -3.60 -17.77 -3.12
N ARG A 129 -3.31 -18.43 -4.26
CA ARG A 129 -2.37 -19.55 -4.33
C ARG A 129 -0.94 -19.11 -4.03
N GLN A 130 -0.52 -17.96 -4.56
CA GLN A 130 0.79 -17.38 -4.26
C GLN A 130 0.88 -17.04 -2.77
N ILE A 131 -0.15 -16.43 -2.20
CA ILE A 131 -0.22 -16.10 -0.76
C ILE A 131 -0.08 -17.37 0.09
N ARG A 132 -0.86 -18.41 -0.19
CA ARG A 132 -0.81 -19.69 0.55
C ARG A 132 0.57 -20.35 0.42
N ALA A 133 1.14 -20.40 -0.78
CA ALA A 133 2.44 -21.01 -1.00
C ALA A 133 3.54 -20.29 -0.22
N LYS A 134 3.55 -18.96 -0.25
CA LYS A 134 4.51 -18.14 0.52
C LYS A 134 4.33 -18.31 2.02
N ALA A 135 3.09 -18.30 2.51
CA ALA A 135 2.77 -18.51 3.92
C ALA A 135 3.26 -19.89 4.43
N VAL A 136 3.05 -20.95 3.64
CA VAL A 136 3.56 -22.30 3.96
C VAL A 136 5.09 -22.33 3.97
N SER A 137 5.73 -21.66 3.01
CA SER A 137 7.19 -21.57 2.94
C SER A 137 7.78 -20.86 4.16
N ALA A 138 7.23 -19.70 4.52
CA ALA A 138 7.64 -18.92 5.70
C ALA A 138 7.48 -19.73 7.00
N ALA A 139 6.36 -20.45 7.16
CA ALA A 139 6.12 -21.26 8.34
C ALA A 139 7.10 -22.46 8.48
N ARG A 140 7.64 -22.98 7.38
CA ARG A 140 8.64 -24.06 7.39
C ARG A 140 10.06 -23.56 7.68
N GLY A 141 10.39 -22.34 7.28
CA GLY A 141 11.72 -21.74 7.51
C GLY A 141 11.96 -21.26 8.95
N GLY A 142 10.90 -21.02 9.72
CA GLY A 142 10.97 -20.39 11.05
C GLY A 142 11.19 -21.30 12.27
N GLY A 143 11.41 -22.62 12.11
CA GLY A 143 11.69 -23.56 13.21
C GLY A 143 10.59 -23.76 14.27
N GLY A 144 9.56 -22.93 14.31
CA GLY A 144 8.41 -23.03 15.20
C GLY A 144 7.28 -23.85 14.58
N ARG A 145 6.61 -24.67 15.41
CA ARG A 145 5.32 -25.28 15.05
C ARG A 145 4.43 -24.19 14.43
N VAL A 146 3.88 -24.48 13.25
CA VAL A 146 2.81 -23.72 12.59
C VAL A 146 1.73 -23.50 13.65
N SER A 147 1.78 -22.37 14.35
CA SER A 147 0.70 -22.03 15.24
C SER A 147 -0.49 -21.79 14.31
N ARG A 148 -1.59 -22.50 14.55
CA ARG A 148 -2.89 -22.12 13.97
C ARG A 148 -3.25 -20.65 14.27
N ALA A 149 -2.50 -20.00 15.18
CA ALA A 149 -2.57 -18.60 15.56
C ALA A 149 -1.57 -17.66 14.83
N GLY A 150 -0.65 -18.17 14.00
CA GLY A 150 0.37 -17.39 13.27
C GLY A 150 0.25 -17.48 11.75
N GLY A 151 -0.80 -18.10 11.22
CA GLY A 151 -1.19 -17.93 9.83
C GLY A 151 -1.75 -16.52 9.62
N THR A 152 -1.71 -16.00 8.39
CA THR A 152 -2.24 -14.69 7.97
C THR A 152 -3.77 -14.50 8.17
N GLY A 153 -4.41 -15.33 9.01
CA GLY A 153 -5.85 -15.42 9.17
C GLY A 153 -6.52 -15.98 7.93
N ARG A 154 -7.63 -15.35 7.54
CA ARG A 154 -8.32 -15.62 6.28
C ARG A 154 -7.43 -15.17 5.12
N THR A 155 -7.16 -16.08 4.18
CA THR A 155 -6.54 -15.73 2.90
C THR A 155 -7.59 -15.08 2.00
N PRO A 156 -7.33 -13.88 1.44
CA PRO A 156 -8.22 -13.28 0.44
C PRO A 156 -8.17 -14.06 -0.88
N ASP A 157 -9.16 -13.84 -1.76
CA ASP A 157 -9.19 -14.41 -3.10
C ASP A 157 -8.05 -13.86 -3.98
N GLY A 158 -7.61 -12.63 -3.68
CA GLY A 158 -6.37 -12.05 -4.20
C GLY A 158 -5.96 -10.80 -3.43
N LEU A 159 -4.79 -10.25 -3.78
CA LEU A 159 -4.37 -8.92 -3.35
C LEU A 159 -4.24 -8.03 -4.57
N LEU A 160 -4.74 -6.81 -4.45
CA LEU A 160 -4.35 -5.70 -5.31
C LEU A 160 -3.25 -4.92 -4.62
N VAL A 161 -2.15 -4.67 -5.33
CA VAL A 161 -1.10 -3.79 -4.84
C VAL A 161 -0.95 -2.60 -5.75
N SER A 162 -1.10 -1.40 -5.20
CA SER A 162 -0.92 -0.16 -5.97
C SER A 162 0.57 0.09 -6.26
N PRO A 163 0.90 0.92 -7.26
CA PRO A 163 2.28 1.35 -7.49
C PRO A 163 2.94 1.95 -6.24
N TRP A 164 2.15 2.62 -5.39
CA TRP A 164 2.60 3.29 -4.17
C TRP A 164 2.66 2.37 -2.94
N GLY A 165 2.43 1.07 -3.10
CA GLY A 165 2.58 0.08 -2.04
C GLY A 165 1.34 -0.09 -1.15
N GLU A 166 0.19 0.46 -1.55
CA GLU A 166 -1.08 0.15 -0.89
C GLU A 166 -1.50 -1.29 -1.20
N VAL A 167 -1.89 -2.04 -0.18
CA VAL A 167 -2.30 -3.44 -0.27
C VAL A 167 -3.78 -3.56 0.05
N TRP A 168 -4.56 -3.99 -0.93
CA TRP A 168 -5.98 -4.23 -0.79
C TRP A 168 -6.29 -5.72 -0.86
N ALA A 169 -6.93 -6.26 0.17
CA ALA A 169 -7.48 -7.61 0.12
C ALA A 169 -8.70 -7.63 -0.81
N VAL A 170 -8.72 -8.56 -1.77
CA VAL A 170 -9.83 -8.73 -2.68
C VAL A 170 -10.66 -9.96 -2.31
N GLU A 171 -11.97 -9.77 -2.30
CA GLU A 171 -12.96 -10.82 -2.07
C GLU A 171 -14.00 -10.79 -3.20
N LEU A 172 -14.38 -11.96 -3.71
CA LEU A 172 -15.43 -12.11 -4.71
C LEU A 172 -16.59 -12.93 -4.14
N GLU A 173 -17.78 -12.32 -4.15
CA GLU A 173 -19.02 -12.97 -3.70
C GLU A 173 -19.93 -13.33 -4.89
N ILE A 174 -20.07 -14.63 -5.16
CA ILE A 174 -20.92 -15.17 -6.24
C ILE A 174 -22.21 -15.77 -5.65
N SER A 175 -22.07 -16.82 -4.85
CA SER A 175 -23.16 -17.39 -4.04
C SER A 175 -23.26 -16.61 -2.73
N GLY A 176 -24.45 -16.43 -2.17
CA GLY A 176 -24.63 -15.48 -1.06
C GLY A 176 -24.29 -16.11 0.28
N LYS A 177 -23.49 -15.41 1.09
CA LYS A 177 -23.28 -15.68 2.50
C LYS A 177 -24.36 -15.02 3.38
N ASP A 178 -24.53 -15.58 4.58
CA ASP A 178 -25.32 -15.00 5.66
C ASP A 178 -24.61 -13.79 6.30
N ASN A 179 -25.36 -12.87 6.91
CA ASN A 179 -24.87 -11.63 7.50
C ASN A 179 -23.81 -11.84 8.58
N ALA A 180 -23.99 -12.82 9.47
CA ALA A 180 -23.02 -13.13 10.51
C ALA A 180 -21.63 -13.45 9.92
N ARG A 181 -21.60 -14.09 8.75
CA ARG A 181 -20.35 -14.45 8.07
C ARG A 181 -19.67 -13.24 7.43
N TYR A 182 -20.41 -12.21 7.01
CA TYR A 182 -19.81 -10.96 6.55
C TYR A 182 -19.09 -10.25 7.69
N LEU A 183 -19.76 -10.11 8.85
CA LEU A 183 -19.21 -9.46 10.03
C LEU A 183 -17.92 -10.12 10.52
N ASP A 184 -17.87 -11.45 10.56
CA ASP A 184 -16.66 -12.20 10.93
C ASP A 184 -15.50 -11.97 9.96
N VAL A 185 -15.78 -11.89 8.65
CA VAL A 185 -14.77 -11.59 7.64
C VAL A 185 -14.25 -10.17 7.83
N PHE A 186 -15.12 -9.19 8.04
CA PHE A 186 -14.73 -7.79 8.28
C PHE A 186 -13.88 -7.64 9.53
N ARG A 187 -14.31 -8.21 10.66
CA ARG A 187 -13.52 -8.20 11.91
C ARG A 187 -12.13 -8.82 11.72
N GLY A 188 -12.03 -9.87 10.91
CA GLY A 188 -10.75 -10.49 10.55
C GLY A 188 -9.81 -9.58 9.77
N TYR A 189 -10.35 -8.70 8.91
CA TYR A 189 -9.59 -7.72 8.15
C TYR A 189 -9.25 -6.46 8.95
N VAL A 190 -10.18 -5.92 9.74
CA VAL A 190 -9.93 -4.78 10.64
C VAL A 190 -8.77 -5.06 11.59
N ARG A 191 -8.69 -6.30 12.12
CA ARG A 191 -7.57 -6.71 12.99
C ARG A 191 -6.20 -6.73 12.32
N ARG A 192 -6.17 -6.83 10.98
CA ARG A 192 -4.95 -6.83 10.16
C ARG A 192 -4.75 -5.50 9.46
N HIS A 193 -5.45 -4.46 9.90
CA HIS A 193 -5.28 -3.16 9.30
C HIS A 193 -3.88 -2.59 9.59
N ARG A 194 -3.20 -2.14 8.55
CA ARG A 194 -1.92 -1.44 8.62
C ARG A 194 -2.16 0.05 8.82
N GLU A 195 -1.71 0.67 9.91
CA GLU A 195 -1.97 2.11 10.15
C GLU A 195 -1.29 3.03 9.12
N ARG A 196 -0.05 2.73 8.72
CA ARG A 196 0.78 3.56 7.82
C ARG A 196 1.41 2.72 6.71
N ILE A 197 1.42 3.23 5.48
CA ILE A 197 2.14 2.59 4.39
C ILE A 197 3.65 2.87 4.61
N PRO A 198 4.51 1.83 4.67
CA PRO A 198 5.93 2.01 4.93
C PRO A 198 6.59 2.92 3.88
N GLU A 199 7.46 3.82 4.36
CA GLU A 199 8.32 4.62 3.48
C GLU A 199 9.30 3.71 2.73
N GLY A 200 9.43 3.92 1.42
CA GLY A 200 10.25 3.03 0.57
C GLY A 200 9.62 1.65 0.36
N ALA A 201 8.29 1.54 0.42
CA ALA A 201 7.58 0.33 -0.01
C ALA A 201 8.18 -0.16 -1.34
N PRO A 202 8.56 -1.45 -1.45
CA PRO A 202 9.43 -1.92 -2.49
C PRO A 202 8.96 -1.48 -3.88
N GLU A 203 9.83 -0.77 -4.60
CA GLU A 203 9.72 -0.55 -6.05
C GLU A 203 9.82 -1.89 -6.82
N THR A 204 10.30 -2.93 -6.14
CA THR A 204 10.52 -4.29 -6.63
C THR A 204 9.24 -5.14 -6.66
N TRP A 205 9.08 -5.79 -7.82
CA TRP A 205 7.91 -6.55 -8.29
C TRP A 205 7.78 -7.93 -7.58
N PRO A 206 6.65 -8.64 -7.69
CA PRO A 206 5.72 -8.98 -6.60
C PRO A 206 6.24 -9.88 -5.48
N ASP A 207 7.38 -10.54 -5.61
CA ASP A 207 7.84 -11.52 -4.61
C ASP A 207 8.26 -10.89 -3.28
N GLU A 208 8.84 -9.69 -3.32
CA GLU A 208 9.18 -8.92 -2.12
C GLU A 208 7.92 -8.36 -1.44
N ARG A 209 6.95 -7.86 -2.22
CA ARG A 209 5.65 -7.40 -1.72
C ARG A 209 4.87 -8.55 -1.05
N LEU A 210 4.88 -9.74 -1.68
CA LEU A 210 4.27 -10.94 -1.11
C LEU A 210 4.99 -11.41 0.16
N ALA A 211 6.32 -11.34 0.20
CA ALA A 211 7.11 -11.64 1.39
C ALA A 211 6.79 -10.67 2.54
N ALA A 212 6.70 -9.36 2.25
CA ALA A 212 6.34 -8.34 3.23
C ALA A 212 4.93 -8.56 3.78
N TYR A 213 3.95 -8.85 2.91
CA TYR A 213 2.58 -9.19 3.33
C TYR A 213 2.54 -10.40 4.25
N VAL A 214 3.20 -11.50 3.88
CA VAL A 214 3.24 -12.71 4.73
C VAL A 214 4.00 -12.42 6.04
N GLY A 215 5.10 -11.69 5.97
CA GLY A 215 5.94 -11.35 7.12
C GLY A 215 5.26 -10.44 8.14
N SER A 216 4.35 -9.56 7.70
CA SER A 216 3.54 -8.72 8.58
C SER A 216 2.35 -9.45 9.22
N GLY A 217 2.14 -10.74 8.91
CA GLY A 217 0.95 -11.47 9.35
C GLY A 217 -0.29 -11.16 8.50
N GLY A 218 -0.09 -10.64 7.28
CA GLY A 218 -1.14 -10.38 6.31
C GLY A 218 -1.79 -9.02 6.49
N GLU A 219 -1.01 -8.00 6.87
CA GLU A 219 -1.50 -6.64 7.02
C GLU A 219 -1.99 -6.03 5.69
N ILE A 220 -3.04 -5.21 5.76
CA ILE A 220 -3.68 -4.59 4.59
C ILE A 220 -4.09 -3.14 4.88
N ASP A 221 -4.26 -2.34 3.83
CA ASP A 221 -4.78 -0.97 3.92
C ASP A 221 -6.30 -0.90 3.75
N GLY A 222 -6.86 -1.83 2.98
CA GLY A 222 -8.30 -1.90 2.73
C GLY A 222 -8.75 -3.25 2.18
N VAL A 223 -10.07 -3.40 2.08
CA VAL A 223 -10.74 -4.56 1.51
C VAL A 223 -11.61 -4.11 0.34
N ALA A 224 -11.37 -4.67 -0.83
CA ALA A 224 -12.19 -4.48 -2.02
C ALA A 224 -13.05 -5.74 -2.23
N TRP A 225 -14.35 -5.62 -2.02
CA TRP A 225 -15.27 -6.73 -2.12
C TRP A 225 -16.21 -6.55 -3.30
N TYR A 226 -16.17 -7.48 -4.25
CA TYR A 226 -16.96 -7.47 -5.47
C TYR A 226 -18.14 -8.43 -5.39
N PHE A 227 -19.29 -7.97 -5.88
CA PHE A 227 -20.54 -8.72 -5.83
C PHE A 227 -21.19 -8.75 -7.20
N ARG A 228 -21.75 -9.91 -7.58
CA ARG A 228 -22.66 -10.00 -8.74
C ARG A 228 -24.09 -9.54 -8.45
N SER A 229 -24.45 -9.41 -7.16
CA SER A 229 -25.82 -9.10 -6.74
C SER A 229 -25.86 -7.79 -5.95
N PRO A 230 -26.60 -6.77 -6.43
CA PRO A 230 -26.73 -5.50 -5.72
C PRO A 230 -27.28 -5.64 -4.30
N SER A 231 -28.24 -6.55 -4.08
CA SER A 231 -28.82 -6.78 -2.75
C SER A 231 -27.83 -7.43 -1.77
N LYS A 232 -26.89 -8.25 -2.26
CA LYS A 232 -25.81 -8.81 -1.44
C LYS A 232 -24.78 -7.73 -1.09
N ARG A 233 -24.42 -6.90 -2.08
CA ARG A 233 -23.52 -5.76 -1.89
C ARG A 233 -24.04 -4.84 -0.77
N GLU A 234 -25.33 -4.53 -0.79
CA GLU A 234 -25.95 -3.70 0.25
C GLU A 234 -25.93 -4.35 1.64
N ARG A 235 -26.14 -5.67 1.74
CA ARG A 235 -26.04 -6.38 3.03
C ARG A 235 -24.61 -6.38 3.58
N ALA A 236 -23.62 -6.62 2.72
CA ALA A 236 -22.22 -6.58 3.12
C ALA A 236 -21.82 -5.15 3.57
N ARG A 237 -22.31 -4.12 2.89
CA ARG A 237 -22.11 -2.71 3.28
C ARG A 237 -22.60 -2.44 4.70
N ARG A 238 -23.83 -2.84 5.03
CA ARG A 238 -24.39 -2.68 6.38
C ARG A 238 -23.60 -3.44 7.44
N ALA A 239 -23.13 -4.65 7.13
CA ALA A 239 -22.31 -5.44 8.05
C ALA A 239 -20.92 -4.82 8.27
N ALA A 240 -20.36 -4.12 7.28
CA ALA A 240 -19.13 -3.35 7.47
C ALA A 240 -19.37 -2.11 8.34
N GLU A 241 -20.46 -1.37 8.11
CA GLU A 241 -20.85 -0.23 8.96
C GLU A 241 -21.03 -0.67 10.43
N GLU A 242 -21.61 -1.85 10.66
CA GLU A 242 -21.73 -2.45 11.99
C GLU A 242 -20.37 -2.82 12.59
N ALA A 243 -19.48 -3.45 11.81
CA ALA A 243 -18.12 -3.79 12.24
C ALA A 243 -17.30 -2.53 12.60
N GLU A 244 -17.45 -1.46 11.81
CA GLU A 244 -16.78 -0.18 12.03
C GLU A 244 -17.24 0.48 13.32
N ALA A 245 -18.53 0.39 13.65
CA ALA A 245 -19.10 0.94 14.87
C ALA A 245 -18.60 0.24 16.15
N GLU A 246 -18.36 -1.08 16.09
CA GLU A 246 -17.88 -1.87 17.24
C GLU A 246 -16.40 -1.65 17.56
N ASP A 247 -15.52 -1.57 16.55
CA ASP A 247 -14.06 -1.42 16.72
C ASP A 247 -13.55 -0.10 16.13
N PHE A 248 -14.26 0.99 16.45
CA PHE A 248 -14.10 2.32 15.85
C PHE A 248 -12.66 2.86 15.85
N ARG A 249 -11.85 2.51 16.86
CA ARG A 249 -10.46 3.00 16.93
C ARG A 249 -9.56 2.34 15.89
N ARG A 250 -9.73 1.05 15.60
CA ARG A 250 -8.93 0.32 14.61
C ARG A 250 -9.53 0.37 13.21
N SER A 251 -10.85 0.47 13.11
CA SER A 251 -11.58 0.49 11.85
C SER A 251 -11.45 1.80 11.08
N ARG A 252 -11.22 2.93 11.76
CA ARG A 252 -11.09 4.28 11.15
C ARG A 252 -10.10 4.39 9.99
N HIS A 253 -9.14 3.48 9.93
CA HIS A 253 -8.10 3.49 8.91
C HIS A 253 -8.26 2.35 7.89
N CYS A 254 -9.04 1.31 8.22
CA CYS A 254 -9.32 0.19 7.32
C CYS A 254 -10.45 0.54 6.37
N ARG A 255 -10.14 0.67 5.08
CA ARG A 255 -11.14 1.06 4.08
C ARG A 255 -11.90 -0.13 3.54
N PHE A 256 -13.19 0.04 3.31
CA PHE A 256 -14.02 -0.94 2.61
C PHE A 256 -14.54 -0.37 1.29
N PHE A 257 -14.27 -1.08 0.20
CA PHE A 257 -14.77 -0.79 -1.13
C PHE A 257 -15.73 -1.90 -1.57
N PHE A 258 -16.92 -1.52 -2.02
CA PHE A 258 -17.98 -2.46 -2.43
C PHE A 258 -18.25 -2.32 -3.93
N GLY A 259 -17.62 -3.18 -4.74
CA GLY A 259 -17.66 -3.14 -6.19
C GLY A 259 -18.76 -4.00 -6.83
N ASP A 260 -19.09 -3.69 -8.09
CA ASP A 260 -19.82 -4.59 -8.97
C ASP A 260 -18.84 -5.56 -9.63
N ALA A 261 -19.06 -6.87 -9.52
CA ALA A 261 -18.20 -7.85 -10.17
C ALA A 261 -18.37 -7.91 -11.70
N SER A 262 -19.44 -7.30 -12.23
CA SER A 262 -19.76 -7.28 -13.66
C SER A 262 -19.10 -6.10 -14.39
N GLU A 263 -18.80 -5.03 -13.65
CA GLU A 263 -18.06 -3.86 -14.09
C GLU A 263 -17.07 -3.46 -12.97
N PRO A 264 -16.05 -4.30 -12.72
CA PRO A 264 -15.15 -4.08 -11.60
C PRO A 264 -14.35 -2.81 -11.82
N ARG A 265 -14.23 -2.03 -10.75
CA ARG A 265 -13.42 -0.81 -10.69
C ARG A 265 -12.39 -0.96 -9.58
N TRP A 266 -11.27 -0.26 -9.71
CA TRP A 266 -10.29 -0.21 -8.65
C TRP A 266 -10.84 0.45 -7.39
N PRO A 267 -10.41 0.01 -6.20
CA PRO A 267 -10.64 0.77 -4.98
C PRO A 267 -9.89 2.11 -5.04
N PRO A 268 -10.29 3.10 -4.24
CA PRO A 268 -9.61 4.39 -4.18
C PRO A 268 -8.24 4.26 -3.48
N PHE A 269 -7.16 4.28 -4.26
CA PHE A 269 -5.77 4.22 -3.79
C PHE A 269 -5.28 5.58 -3.26
N GLU A 270 -5.97 6.16 -2.30
CA GLU A 270 -5.73 7.55 -1.85
C GLU A 270 -5.01 7.61 -0.49
N LYS A 271 -4.79 6.48 0.18
CA LYS A 271 -4.21 6.46 1.53
C LYS A 271 -2.79 7.00 1.52
N TRP A 272 -2.02 6.73 0.46
CA TRP A 272 -0.68 7.31 0.29
C TRP A 272 -0.72 8.83 0.15
N ASP A 273 -1.66 9.37 -0.63
CA ASP A 273 -1.82 10.82 -0.80
C ASP A 273 -2.23 11.50 0.50
N GLU A 274 -3.15 10.89 1.23
CA GLU A 274 -3.56 11.36 2.56
C GLU A 274 -2.40 11.35 3.55
N GLN A 275 -1.62 10.27 3.58
CA GLN A 275 -0.44 10.17 4.44
C GLN A 275 0.56 11.28 4.12
N ARG A 276 0.84 11.56 2.84
CA ARG A 276 1.72 12.66 2.41
C ARG A 276 1.18 14.04 2.78
N GLU A 277 -0.13 14.24 2.70
CA GLU A 277 -0.77 15.49 3.13
C GLU A 277 -0.69 15.67 4.65
N GLN A 278 -0.91 14.61 5.43
CA GLN A 278 -0.76 14.62 6.88
C GLN A 278 0.68 14.92 7.30
N ASP A 279 1.66 14.28 6.66
CA ASP A 279 3.08 14.52 6.93
C ASP A 279 3.48 15.98 6.62
N ARG A 280 2.98 16.54 5.52
CA ARG A 280 3.18 17.96 5.17
C ARG A 280 2.56 18.92 6.19
N ARG A 281 1.35 18.64 6.66
CA ARG A 281 0.68 19.44 7.70
C ARG A 281 1.45 19.39 9.02
N ALA A 282 1.85 18.19 9.44
CA ALA A 282 2.65 18.01 10.65
C ALA A 282 3.99 18.75 10.55
N ASP A 283 4.64 18.78 9.38
CA ASP A 283 5.86 19.55 9.18
C ASP A 283 5.64 21.06 9.29
N LEU A 284 4.58 21.58 8.66
CA LEU A 284 4.21 22.99 8.76
C LEU A 284 3.91 23.41 10.20
N GLU A 285 3.20 22.57 10.96
CA GLU A 285 2.92 22.80 12.38
C GLU A 285 4.20 22.82 13.22
N ARG A 286 5.12 21.86 13.01
CA ARG A 286 6.43 21.86 13.67
C ARG A 286 7.23 23.13 13.37
N ARG A 287 7.23 23.59 12.11
CA ARG A 287 7.90 24.83 11.72
C ARG A 287 7.28 26.07 12.38
N ARG A 288 5.94 26.12 12.47
CA ARG A 288 5.22 27.20 13.15
C ARG A 288 5.51 27.22 14.65
N ALA A 289 5.47 26.05 15.31
CA ALA A 289 5.81 25.93 16.73
C ALA A 289 7.24 26.39 17.02
N ALA A 290 8.21 25.94 16.22
CA ALA A 290 9.61 26.35 16.34
C ALA A 290 9.83 27.84 16.04
N HIS A 291 8.99 28.45 15.20
CA HIS A 291 9.01 29.90 14.97
C HIS A 291 8.47 30.67 16.18
N GLU A 292 7.31 30.26 16.72
CA GLU A 292 6.73 30.90 17.91
C GLU A 292 7.61 30.73 19.15
N GLU A 293 8.27 29.58 19.32
CA GLU A 293 9.24 29.36 20.40
C GLU A 293 10.44 30.31 20.27
N ARG A 294 10.99 30.47 19.05
CA ARG A 294 12.05 31.44 18.77
C ARG A 294 11.61 32.87 19.08
N LYS A 295 10.39 33.23 18.69
CA LYS A 295 9.80 34.55 18.97
C LYS A 295 9.61 34.78 20.48
N TYR A 296 9.11 33.80 21.22
CA TYR A 296 8.93 33.89 22.66
C TYR A 296 10.26 33.97 23.40
N SER A 297 11.24 33.16 22.98
CA SER A 297 12.62 33.21 23.49
C SER A 297 13.25 34.58 23.25
N HIS A 298 13.09 35.14 22.05
CA HIS A 298 13.55 36.48 21.72
C HIS A 298 12.88 37.56 22.60
N LEU A 299 11.54 37.56 22.72
CA LEU A 299 10.83 38.50 23.58
C LEU A 299 11.23 38.40 25.06
N SER A 300 11.48 37.19 25.55
CA SER A 300 11.95 36.98 26.93
C SER A 300 13.35 37.54 27.15
N ARG A 301 14.25 37.38 26.16
CA ARG A 301 15.58 37.98 26.20
C ARG A 301 15.52 39.51 26.15
N VAL A 302 14.69 40.08 25.28
CA VAL A 302 14.46 41.54 25.23
C VAL A 302 13.96 42.06 26.58
N ARG A 303 12.97 41.40 27.21
CA ARG A 303 12.49 41.78 28.55
C ARG A 303 13.57 41.69 29.63
N LEU A 304 14.41 40.66 29.60
CA LEU A 304 15.54 40.55 30.53
C LEU A 304 16.52 41.71 30.32
N THR A 305 16.84 42.07 29.08
CA THR A 305 17.72 43.23 28.80
C THR A 305 17.09 44.56 29.26
N GLU A 306 15.76 44.71 29.14
CA GLU A 306 15.05 45.90 29.65
C GLU A 306 15.04 45.96 31.18
N GLN A 307 14.89 44.82 31.86
CA GLN A 307 15.00 44.72 33.32
C GLN A 307 16.42 45.01 33.82
N GLU A 308 17.45 44.48 33.14
CA GLU A 308 18.85 44.74 33.44
C GLU A 308 19.19 46.23 33.25
N ALA A 309 18.73 46.85 32.16
CA ALA A 309 18.90 48.29 31.93
C ALA A 309 18.21 49.12 33.01
N SER A 310 17.00 48.74 33.41
CA SER A 310 16.26 49.42 34.49
C SER A 310 16.98 49.31 35.83
N TYR A 311 17.52 48.13 36.17
CA TYR A 311 18.28 47.91 37.39
C TYR A 311 19.56 48.77 37.44
N VAL A 312 20.29 48.87 36.33
CA VAL A 312 21.51 49.72 36.24
C VAL A 312 21.16 51.19 36.49
N LEU A 313 20.04 51.68 35.93
CA LEU A 313 19.56 53.03 36.16
C LEU A 313 19.15 53.27 37.62
N GLU A 314 18.41 52.35 38.24
CA GLU A 314 18.04 52.42 39.66
C GLU A 314 19.26 52.43 40.58
N GLU A 315 20.24 51.57 40.31
CA GLU A 315 21.49 51.49 41.08
C GLU A 315 22.30 52.80 40.97
N PHE A 316 22.35 53.39 39.78
CA PHE A 316 22.96 54.70 39.56
C PHE A 316 22.27 55.78 40.39
N HIS A 317 20.93 55.84 40.37
CA HIS A 317 20.15 56.77 41.18
C HIS A 317 20.34 56.55 42.69
N ARG A 318 20.39 55.29 43.15
CA ARG A 318 20.65 54.94 44.55
C ARG A 318 22.01 55.46 45.00
N ARG A 319 23.08 55.18 44.26
CA ARG A 319 24.44 55.63 44.59
C ARG A 319 24.58 57.16 44.57
N LYS A 320 23.85 57.84 43.68
CA LYS A 320 23.72 59.30 43.64
C LYS A 320 23.08 59.82 44.93
N ASN A 321 21.99 59.20 45.39
CA ASN A 321 21.28 59.59 46.61
C ASN A 321 22.06 59.27 47.90
N GLU A 322 22.85 58.19 47.91
CA GLU A 322 23.73 57.80 49.04
C GLU A 322 24.99 58.67 49.17
N GLY A 323 25.18 59.68 48.30
CA GLY A 323 26.34 60.58 48.35
C GLY A 323 27.68 59.90 48.03
N ARG A 324 27.65 58.70 47.43
CA ARG A 324 28.85 57.92 47.06
C ARG A 324 29.38 58.25 45.66
N LEU A 325 28.69 59.07 44.89
CA LEU A 325 29.17 59.66 43.63
C LEU A 325 29.46 61.15 43.85
N LEU A 326 30.67 61.59 43.49
CA LEU A 326 31.12 62.99 43.64
C LEU A 326 30.19 63.97 42.88
N PRO A 327 30.03 65.22 43.39
CA PRO A 327 28.89 66.07 43.11
C PRO A 327 29.10 66.91 41.84
N ARG A 328 29.32 66.28 40.69
CA ARG A 328 29.14 67.00 39.43
C ARG A 328 27.87 66.47 38.78
N ARG A 329 26.89 67.37 38.61
CA ARG A 329 25.75 67.12 37.71
C ARG A 329 26.36 66.71 36.37
N LEU A 330 25.96 65.54 35.87
CA LEU A 330 26.18 65.21 34.48
C LEU A 330 25.59 66.35 33.65
N THR A 331 26.33 66.81 32.66
CA THR A 331 25.75 67.75 31.69
C THR A 331 24.66 67.03 30.90
N GLU A 332 23.72 67.78 30.33
CA GLU A 332 22.71 67.21 29.42
C GLU A 332 23.38 66.40 28.28
N GLU A 333 24.60 66.79 27.88
CA GLU A 333 25.41 66.06 26.91
C GLU A 333 25.89 64.69 27.42
N GLU A 334 26.29 64.58 28.68
CA GLU A 334 26.74 63.32 29.28
C GLU A 334 25.59 62.35 29.52
N GLU A 335 24.41 62.85 29.93
CA GLU A 335 23.19 62.03 30.02
C GLU A 335 22.73 61.58 28.62
N ALA A 336 22.74 62.47 27.63
CA ALA A 336 22.43 62.12 26.24
C ALA A 336 23.47 61.18 25.61
N TRP A 337 24.73 61.23 26.04
CA TRP A 337 25.78 60.30 25.59
C TRP A 337 25.54 58.91 26.16
N ALA A 338 25.32 58.79 27.48
CA ALA A 338 25.05 57.51 28.12
C ALA A 338 23.79 56.82 27.57
N LEU A 339 22.73 57.59 27.28
CA LEU A 339 21.51 57.06 26.67
C LEU A 339 21.74 56.59 25.22
N ARG A 340 22.57 57.31 24.45
CA ARG A 340 22.92 56.93 23.07
C ARG A 340 23.76 55.66 23.04
N GLU A 341 24.79 55.57 23.86
CA GLU A 341 25.63 54.38 24.01
C GLU A 341 24.80 53.15 24.39
N GLY A 342 23.89 53.29 25.37
CA GLY A 342 22.99 52.18 25.75
C GLY A 342 22.07 51.71 24.61
N LEU A 343 21.57 52.63 23.78
CA LEU A 343 20.74 52.30 22.62
C LEU A 343 21.56 51.74 21.45
N GLU A 344 22.80 52.18 21.28
CA GLU A 344 23.71 51.70 20.24
C GLU A 344 24.20 50.29 20.54
N MET A 345 24.58 50.00 21.79
CA MET A 345 24.87 48.64 22.25
C MET A 345 23.67 47.69 22.05
N LYS A 346 22.44 48.16 22.31
CA LYS A 346 21.23 47.38 22.03
C LYS A 346 21.09 47.07 20.53
N ARG A 347 21.32 48.07 19.67
CA ARG A 347 21.21 47.92 18.20
C ARG A 347 22.31 47.03 17.60
N GLU A 348 23.55 47.13 18.09
CA GLU A 348 24.64 46.23 17.66
C GLU A 348 24.34 44.78 18.07
N HIS A 349 23.89 44.56 19.30
CA HIS A 349 23.48 43.25 19.75
C HIS A 349 22.33 42.67 18.90
N GLU A 350 21.35 43.50 18.53
CA GLU A 350 20.26 43.12 17.63
C GLU A 350 20.76 42.80 16.21
N ARG A 351 21.72 43.55 15.66
CA ARG A 351 22.28 43.29 14.32
C ARG A 351 23.15 42.04 14.25
N GLU A 352 24.00 41.80 15.24
CA GLU A 352 24.91 40.63 15.25
C GLU A 352 24.14 39.32 15.43
N ASN A 353 23.13 39.32 16.29
CA ASN A 353 22.43 38.10 16.67
C ASN A 353 21.15 37.85 15.87
N TYR A 354 20.61 38.87 15.20
CA TYR A 354 19.35 38.80 14.45
C TYR A 354 19.40 39.60 13.13
N PRO A 355 20.34 39.31 12.21
CA PRO A 355 20.52 40.06 10.97
C PRO A 355 19.28 40.05 10.06
N GLU A 356 18.39 39.05 10.18
CA GLU A 356 17.17 38.91 9.40
C GLU A 356 16.10 39.99 9.67
N PHE A 357 16.20 40.76 10.75
CA PHE A 357 15.29 41.88 11.06
C PHE A 357 15.80 43.24 10.57
N TRP A 358 17.03 43.30 10.05
CA TRP A 358 17.70 44.53 9.62
C TRP A 358 18.02 44.55 8.11
N GLY A 359 17.41 43.66 7.33
CA GLY A 359 17.49 43.57 5.87
C GLY A 359 16.47 44.41 5.13
#